data_AF-A0A3C1SLP2-F1
#
_entry.id   AF-A0A3C1SLP2-F1
#
_cell.length_a   1.000
_cell.length_b   1.000
_cell.length_c   1.000
_cell.angle_alpha   90.00
_cell.angle_beta   90.00
_cell.angle_gamma   90.00
#
_symmetry.space_group_name_H-M   'P 1'
#
loop_
_entity.id
_entity.type
_entity.pdbx_description
1 polymer ?
#
loop_
_entity_poly.entity_id
_entity_poly.type
_entity_poly.pdbx_seq_one_letter_code
_entity_poly.pdbx_strand_id
1 'polypeptide(L)'
;MAMIGKPRLGLRWILIPLLALFITTGATADPTWEDTEKTARGQTVYWNAWGGDDKVNAYIAWVGEQVKERYDITLQHVKVSDIAETVSRILAEKYAGRNEKGTVDLLWLNGENFHAMKSNGLLFGPFSGRLPHYPSVDTITIPSTTLDFTEPVEGMEVPWGKSHLVFIHNTAQLQNPPKSASELMAYTSRTRLTAPAVAGQLERVVRQRWRAWRAT
;
A
#
# COMPACT_ATOMS: atom_id res chain seq x y z
N MET A 1 53.25 83.56 1.31
CA MET A 1 51.90 84.11 1.50
C MET A 1 50.89 83.07 1.05
N ALA A 2 50.42 82.22 1.97
CA ALA A 2 49.31 81.30 1.75
C ALA A 2 48.79 80.82 3.11
N MET A 3 47.56 81.20 3.45
CA MET A 3 46.83 80.76 4.62
C MET A 3 46.35 79.32 4.44
N ILE A 4 46.49 78.48 5.46
CA ILE A 4 45.86 77.16 5.53
C ILE A 4 44.81 77.20 6.64
N GLY A 5 43.56 77.48 6.26
CA GLY A 5 42.37 77.27 7.08
C GLY A 5 41.78 75.88 6.79
N LYS A 6 41.62 75.06 7.82
CA LYS A 6 40.94 73.75 7.73
C LYS A 6 39.42 73.93 7.64
N PRO A 7 38.71 73.21 6.75
CA PRO A 7 37.30 72.95 6.94
C PRO A 7 37.08 71.60 7.66
N ARG A 8 36.20 71.64 8.67
CA ARG A 8 35.65 70.50 9.40
C ARG A 8 34.60 69.81 8.52
N LEU A 9 34.80 68.54 8.16
CA LEU A 9 33.79 67.72 7.49
C LEU A 9 32.99 66.95 8.54
N GLY A 10 31.72 67.33 8.72
CA GLY A 10 30.77 66.67 9.62
C GLY A 10 30.36 65.30 9.07
N LEU A 11 30.46 64.29 9.93
CA LEU A 11 30.06 62.92 9.70
C LEU A 11 28.52 62.82 9.66
N ARG A 12 27.94 62.70 8.47
CA ARG A 12 26.51 62.40 8.28
C ARG A 12 26.30 60.89 8.38
N TRP A 13 25.72 60.44 9.48
CA TRP A 13 25.23 59.07 9.64
C TRP A 13 24.00 58.86 8.74
N ILE A 14 24.16 58.10 7.65
CA ILE A 14 23.02 57.61 6.86
C ILE A 14 22.58 56.29 7.49
N LEU A 15 21.50 56.34 8.28
CA LEU A 15 20.79 55.13 8.73
C LEU A 15 20.05 54.54 7.53
N ILE A 16 20.57 53.45 6.98
CA ILE A 16 19.84 52.60 6.03
C ILE A 16 18.95 51.66 6.87
N PRO A 17 17.61 51.71 6.74
CA PRO A 17 16.78 50.70 7.39
C PRO A 17 16.95 49.40 6.62
N LEU A 18 17.55 48.40 7.27
CA LEU A 18 17.63 47.03 6.78
C LEU A 18 16.20 46.44 6.86
N LEU A 19 15.45 46.49 5.76
CA LEU A 19 14.16 45.83 5.67
C LEU A 19 14.41 44.31 5.58
N ALA A 20 14.40 43.64 6.73
CA ALA A 20 14.45 42.18 6.79
C ALA A 20 13.16 41.63 6.19
N LEU A 21 13.22 41.21 4.93
CA LEU A 21 12.15 40.47 4.28
C LEU A 21 12.10 39.08 4.90
N PHE A 22 11.24 38.90 5.90
CA PHE A 22 10.87 37.57 6.37
C PHE A 22 10.11 36.87 5.25
N ILE A 23 10.81 36.05 4.47
CA ILE A 23 10.16 35.04 3.63
C ILE A 23 9.61 34.00 4.60
N THR A 24 8.33 34.15 4.96
CA THR A 24 7.58 33.09 5.60
C THR A 24 7.47 31.96 4.60
N THR A 25 8.35 30.96 4.71
CA THR A 25 8.13 29.66 4.08
C THR A 25 6.87 29.09 4.71
N GLY A 26 5.72 29.32 4.08
CA GLY A 26 4.47 28.69 4.45
C GLY A 26 4.69 27.19 4.35
N ALA A 27 4.75 26.51 5.49
CA ALA A 27 4.63 25.07 5.52
C ALA A 27 3.28 24.74 4.88
N THR A 28 3.31 24.21 3.66
CA THR A 28 2.11 23.67 3.02
C THR A 28 1.65 22.52 3.91
N ALA A 29 0.54 22.71 4.61
CA ALA A 29 -0.11 21.64 5.34
C ALA A 29 -0.36 20.47 4.37
N ASP A 30 -0.17 19.24 4.85
CA ASP A 30 -0.56 18.06 4.08
C ASP A 30 -2.04 18.20 3.68
N PRO A 31 -2.40 17.83 2.42
CA PRO A 31 -3.78 17.93 1.98
C PRO A 31 -4.68 17.11 2.90
N THR A 32 -5.83 17.69 3.23
CA THR A 32 -6.84 16.99 4.02
C THR A 32 -7.36 15.78 3.24
N TRP A 33 -8.05 14.86 3.93
CA TRP A 33 -8.72 13.77 3.24
C TRP A 33 -9.76 14.29 2.24
N GLU A 34 -10.47 15.36 2.58
CA GLU A 34 -11.43 16.01 1.68
C GLU A 34 -10.75 16.59 0.42
N ASP A 35 -9.57 17.21 0.56
CA ASP A 35 -8.80 17.70 -0.59
C ASP A 35 -8.32 16.55 -1.50
N THR A 36 -7.96 15.43 -0.88
CA THR A 36 -7.57 14.20 -1.60
C THR A 36 -8.75 13.65 -2.39
N GLU A 37 -9.93 13.54 -1.78
CA GLU A 37 -11.15 13.11 -2.45
C GLU A 37 -11.52 14.03 -3.62
N LYS A 38 -11.46 15.35 -3.43
CA LYS A 38 -11.72 16.33 -4.50
C LYS A 38 -10.74 16.18 -5.67
N THR A 39 -9.46 16.02 -5.37
CA THR A 39 -8.40 15.87 -6.39
C THR A 39 -8.55 14.57 -7.17
N ALA A 40 -9.02 13.51 -6.51
CA ALA A 40 -9.16 12.19 -7.11
C ALA A 40 -10.39 12.05 -8.03
N ARG A 41 -11.39 12.94 -7.94
CA ARG A 41 -12.61 12.84 -8.77
C ARG A 41 -12.28 12.82 -10.26
N GLY A 42 -12.91 11.91 -11.00
CA GLY A 42 -12.71 11.72 -12.44
C GLY A 42 -11.45 10.93 -12.81
N GLN A 43 -10.57 10.61 -11.85
CA GLN A 43 -9.36 9.84 -12.12
C GLN A 43 -9.67 8.34 -12.32
N THR A 44 -8.75 7.66 -13.00
CA THR A 44 -8.73 6.20 -13.11
C THR A 44 -7.60 5.65 -12.25
N VAL A 45 -7.89 4.61 -11.47
CA VAL A 45 -6.92 3.89 -10.63
C VAL A 45 -6.76 2.48 -11.19
N TYR A 46 -5.56 2.14 -11.66
CA TYR A 46 -5.20 0.81 -12.16
C TYR A 46 -4.79 -0.12 -11.02
N TRP A 47 -5.75 -0.92 -10.55
CA TRP A 47 -5.54 -1.92 -9.51
C TRP A 47 -5.06 -3.25 -10.09
N ASN A 48 -3.77 -3.51 -9.96
CA ASN A 48 -3.14 -4.78 -10.28
C ASN A 48 -3.34 -5.75 -9.11
N ALA A 49 -4.11 -6.81 -9.36
CA ALA A 49 -4.48 -7.77 -8.34
C ALA A 49 -4.57 -9.17 -8.94
N TRP A 50 -4.28 -10.18 -8.12
CA TRP A 50 -4.34 -11.57 -8.55
C TRP A 50 -5.76 -11.95 -8.97
N GLY A 51 -5.91 -12.43 -10.20
CA GLY A 51 -7.22 -12.68 -10.82
C GLY A 51 -7.76 -14.10 -10.67
N GLY A 52 -7.09 -14.97 -9.91
CA GLY A 52 -7.37 -16.42 -9.92
C GLY A 52 -8.56 -16.89 -9.09
N ASP A 53 -9.33 -15.98 -8.47
CA ASP A 53 -10.53 -16.28 -7.67
C ASP A 53 -11.70 -15.37 -8.09
N ASP A 54 -12.76 -15.98 -8.63
CA ASP A 54 -13.95 -15.27 -9.12
C ASP A 54 -14.71 -14.51 -8.03
N LYS A 55 -14.69 -14.99 -6.78
CA LYS A 55 -15.34 -14.30 -5.66
C LYS A 55 -14.59 -13.04 -5.31
N VAL A 56 -13.26 -13.10 -5.29
CA VAL A 56 -12.41 -11.91 -5.08
C VAL A 56 -12.57 -10.93 -6.24
N ASN A 57 -12.57 -11.44 -7.48
CA ASN A 57 -12.78 -10.62 -8.67
C ASN A 57 -14.13 -9.87 -8.63
N ALA A 58 -15.20 -10.55 -8.23
CA ALA A 58 -16.52 -9.96 -8.07
C ALA A 58 -16.55 -8.92 -6.95
N TYR A 59 -15.87 -9.19 -5.83
CA TYR A 59 -15.75 -8.21 -4.76
C TYR A 59 -15.00 -6.94 -5.20
N ILE A 60 -13.90 -7.07 -5.94
CA ILE A 60 -13.17 -5.92 -6.50
C ILE A 60 -14.04 -5.15 -7.50
N ALA A 61 -14.83 -5.84 -8.32
CA ALA A 61 -15.78 -5.19 -9.22
C ALA A 61 -16.83 -4.37 -8.45
N TRP A 62 -17.42 -4.95 -7.40
CA TRP A 62 -18.34 -4.24 -6.50
C TRP A 62 -17.67 -3.03 -5.84
N VAL A 63 -16.43 -3.16 -5.36
CA VAL A 63 -15.66 -2.01 -4.84
C VAL A 63 -15.53 -0.92 -5.90
N GLY A 64 -15.26 -1.30 -7.16
CA GLY A 64 -15.22 -0.40 -8.30
C GLY A 64 -16.52 0.38 -8.51
N GLU A 65 -17.66 -0.30 -8.41
CA GLU A 65 -18.99 0.34 -8.45
C GLU A 65 -19.16 1.34 -7.30
N GLN A 66 -18.80 0.93 -6.07
CA GLN A 66 -18.94 1.79 -4.89
C GLN A 66 -18.08 3.04 -4.95
N VAL A 67 -16.82 2.93 -5.41
CA VAL A 67 -15.93 4.10 -5.50
C VAL A 67 -16.30 5.01 -6.66
N LYS A 68 -16.85 4.45 -7.75
CA LYS A 68 -17.37 5.26 -8.85
C LYS A 68 -18.58 6.06 -8.41
N GLU A 69 -19.54 5.43 -7.73
CA GLU A 69 -20.75 6.09 -7.25
C GLU A 69 -20.45 7.20 -6.23
N ARG A 70 -19.57 6.94 -5.26
CA ARG A 70 -19.33 7.87 -4.14
C ARG A 70 -18.31 8.97 -4.45
N TYR A 71 -17.31 8.65 -5.26
CA TYR A 71 -16.13 9.49 -5.45
C TYR A 71 -15.83 9.82 -6.92
N ASP A 72 -16.63 9.32 -7.87
CA ASP A 72 -16.38 9.48 -9.31
C ASP A 72 -15.00 8.98 -9.76
N ILE A 73 -14.46 7.97 -9.06
CA ILE A 73 -13.18 7.33 -9.39
C ILE A 73 -13.46 6.08 -10.20
N THR A 74 -12.76 5.90 -11.32
CA THR A 74 -12.83 4.66 -12.11
C THR A 74 -11.78 3.68 -11.62
N LEU A 75 -12.19 2.58 -11.00
CA LEU A 75 -11.27 1.54 -10.54
C LEU A 75 -11.13 0.45 -11.62
N GLN A 76 -9.99 0.43 -12.31
CA GLN A 76 -9.69 -0.56 -13.34
C GLN A 76 -8.95 -1.75 -12.74
N HIS A 77 -9.63 -2.88 -12.58
CA HIS A 77 -9.00 -4.12 -12.12
C HIS A 77 -8.17 -4.75 -13.25
N VAL A 78 -6.84 -4.69 -13.11
CA VAL A 78 -5.85 -5.38 -13.94
C VAL A 78 -5.58 -6.73 -13.30
N LYS A 79 -6.22 -7.78 -13.82
CA LYS A 79 -6.03 -9.15 -13.33
C LYS A 79 -4.66 -9.67 -13.74
N VAL A 80 -3.88 -10.12 -12.77
CA VAL A 80 -2.56 -10.72 -13.01
C VAL A 80 -2.52 -12.18 -12.56
N SER A 81 -1.68 -12.96 -13.21
CA SER A 81 -1.49 -14.39 -12.89
C SER A 81 -0.60 -14.56 -11.65
N ASP A 82 0.41 -13.72 -11.54
CA ASP A 82 1.36 -13.62 -10.44
C ASP A 82 1.71 -12.14 -10.17
N ILE A 83 1.80 -11.77 -8.89
CA ILE A 83 2.20 -10.43 -8.47
C ILE A 83 3.68 -10.17 -8.80
N ALA A 84 4.53 -11.20 -8.78
CA ALA A 84 5.95 -11.08 -9.10
C ALA A 84 6.20 -10.55 -10.53
N GLU A 85 5.32 -10.86 -11.48
CA GLU A 85 5.37 -10.32 -12.84
C GLU A 85 5.15 -8.80 -12.84
N THR A 86 4.24 -8.32 -11.98
CA THR A 86 3.98 -6.89 -11.83
C THR A 86 5.14 -6.17 -11.15
N VAL A 87 5.73 -6.75 -10.11
CA VAL A 87 6.94 -6.20 -9.46
C VAL A 87 8.09 -6.10 -10.47
N SER A 88 8.30 -7.13 -11.28
CA SER A 88 9.34 -7.16 -12.32
C SER A 88 9.13 -6.05 -13.36
N ARG A 89 7.89 -5.80 -13.77
CA ARG A 89 7.55 -4.69 -14.68
C ARG A 89 7.83 -3.33 -14.06
N ILE A 90 7.46 -3.10 -12.80
CA ILE A 90 7.73 -1.83 -12.09
C ILE A 90 9.24 -1.59 -11.99
N LEU A 91 10.02 -2.63 -11.66
CA LEU A 91 11.48 -2.56 -11.66
C LEU A 91 12.05 -2.17 -13.03
N ALA A 92 11.56 -2.78 -14.09
CA ALA A 92 11.99 -2.45 -15.45
C ALA A 92 11.65 -1.00 -15.83
N GLU A 93 10.47 -0.50 -15.46
CA GLU A 93 10.09 0.91 -15.65
C GLU A 93 11.07 1.86 -14.94
N LYS A 94 11.41 1.57 -13.67
CA LYS A 94 12.40 2.33 -12.91
C LYS A 94 13.78 2.33 -13.57
N TYR A 95 14.28 1.17 -13.99
CA TYR A 95 15.59 1.07 -14.66
C TYR A 95 15.61 1.76 -16.03
N ALA A 96 14.46 1.87 -16.69
CA ALA A 96 14.29 2.67 -17.91
C ALA A 96 14.13 4.17 -17.64
N GLY A 97 14.24 4.62 -16.39
CA GLY A 97 14.11 6.03 -15.99
C GLY A 97 12.66 6.54 -15.96
N ARG A 98 11.66 5.65 -16.06
CA ARG A 98 10.24 6.00 -15.99
C ARG A 98 9.79 6.05 -14.54
N ASN A 99 10.06 7.18 -13.89
CA ASN A 99 9.70 7.42 -12.48
C ASN A 99 8.32 8.07 -12.32
N GLU A 100 7.67 8.43 -13.43
CA GLU A 100 6.34 9.02 -13.47
C GLU A 100 5.51 8.31 -14.54
N LYS A 101 4.18 8.35 -14.40
CA LYS A 101 3.24 7.72 -15.35
C LYS A 101 3.54 6.23 -15.57
N GLY A 102 3.87 5.54 -14.48
CA GLY A 102 3.96 4.08 -14.42
C GLY A 102 2.60 3.45 -14.72
N THR A 103 2.60 2.12 -14.87
CA THR A 103 1.42 1.37 -15.31
C THR A 103 0.63 0.70 -14.18
N VAL A 104 0.92 1.04 -12.93
CA VAL A 104 0.30 0.47 -11.73
C VAL A 104 0.03 1.60 -10.75
N ASP A 105 -1.22 1.75 -10.30
CA ASP A 105 -1.63 2.72 -9.26
C ASP A 105 -2.09 2.04 -7.98
N LEU A 106 -2.40 0.75 -7.99
CA LEU A 106 -2.72 0.00 -6.78
C LEU A 106 -2.29 -1.45 -7.01
N LEU A 107 -1.66 -2.10 -6.04
CA LEU A 107 -1.08 -3.44 -6.13
C LEU A 107 -1.52 -4.24 -4.92
N TRP A 108 -2.17 -5.38 -5.17
CA TRP A 108 -2.37 -6.38 -4.14
C TRP A 108 -1.11 -7.24 -4.03
N LEU A 109 -0.43 -7.24 -2.87
CA LEU A 109 0.89 -7.88 -2.70
C LEU A 109 1.00 -8.67 -1.37
N ASN A 110 2.02 -9.54 -1.24
CA ASN A 110 2.35 -10.34 -0.05
C ASN A 110 3.65 -9.82 0.52
N GLY A 111 4.03 -10.33 1.68
CA GLY A 111 5.30 -10.01 2.29
C GLY A 111 6.55 -10.23 1.43
N GLU A 112 6.61 -11.26 0.58
CA GLU A 112 7.77 -11.42 -0.34
C GLU A 112 7.86 -10.26 -1.34
N ASN A 113 6.75 -9.91 -1.99
CA ASN A 113 6.67 -8.82 -2.94
C ASN A 113 6.73 -7.45 -2.23
N PHE A 114 6.22 -7.33 -1.00
CA PHE A 114 6.36 -6.16 -0.14
C PHE A 114 7.83 -5.88 0.12
N HIS A 115 8.55 -6.90 0.60
CA HIS A 115 9.99 -6.82 0.85
C HIS A 115 10.73 -6.43 -0.42
N ALA A 116 10.47 -7.11 -1.55
CA ALA A 116 11.10 -6.78 -2.83
C ALA A 116 10.83 -5.33 -3.27
N MET A 117 9.59 -4.86 -3.18
CA MET A 117 9.20 -3.49 -3.53
C MET A 117 9.83 -2.46 -2.59
N LYS A 118 9.86 -2.74 -1.28
CA LYS A 118 10.44 -1.86 -0.25
C LYS A 118 11.95 -1.74 -0.40
N SER A 119 12.66 -2.87 -0.51
CA SER A 119 14.12 -2.90 -0.67
C SER A 119 14.60 -2.20 -1.95
N ASN A 120 13.75 -2.14 -2.98
CA ASN A 120 14.04 -1.43 -4.21
C ASN A 120 13.50 0.01 -4.23
N GLY A 121 12.90 0.51 -3.15
CA GLY A 121 12.35 1.87 -3.07
C GLY A 121 11.29 2.13 -4.13
N LEU A 122 10.34 1.20 -4.29
CA LEU A 122 9.25 1.25 -5.26
C LEU A 122 7.89 1.60 -4.63
N LEU A 123 7.80 1.58 -3.30
CA LEU A 123 6.56 1.84 -2.58
C LEU A 123 6.39 3.34 -2.35
N PHE A 124 5.19 3.86 -2.58
CA PHE A 124 4.76 5.15 -2.05
C PHE A 124 4.52 5.05 -0.54
N GLY A 125 5.00 6.03 0.22
CA GLY A 125 4.69 6.16 1.64
C GLY A 125 5.75 6.92 2.44
N PRO A 126 5.54 7.04 3.76
CA PRO A 126 4.43 6.48 4.53
C PRO A 126 3.08 7.14 4.21
N PHE A 127 2.01 6.36 4.04
CA PHE A 127 0.67 6.88 3.73
C PHE A 127 -0.45 6.31 4.61
N SER A 128 -0.28 5.10 5.16
CA SER A 128 -1.38 4.37 5.78
C SER A 128 -2.01 5.13 6.96
N GLY A 129 -1.20 5.80 7.78
CA GLY A 129 -1.66 6.59 8.93
C GLY A 129 -2.51 7.82 8.57
N ARG A 130 -2.53 8.23 7.29
CA ARG A 130 -3.36 9.33 6.79
C ARG A 130 -4.75 8.88 6.36
N LEU A 131 -4.98 7.57 6.25
CA LEU A 131 -6.30 7.06 5.84
C LEU A 131 -7.30 7.21 7.00
N PRO A 132 -8.51 7.75 6.75
CA PRO A 132 -9.50 8.00 7.80
C PRO A 132 -9.86 6.77 8.64
N HIS A 133 -9.80 5.59 8.03
CA HIS A 133 -10.20 4.32 8.66
C HIS A 133 -9.01 3.49 9.16
N TYR A 134 -7.77 3.93 8.96
CA TYR A 134 -6.61 3.21 9.50
C TYR A 134 -6.62 3.06 11.03
N PRO A 135 -7.14 4.03 11.82
CA PRO A 135 -7.29 3.84 13.27
C PRO A 135 -8.18 2.66 13.68
N SER A 136 -9.00 2.12 12.78
CA SER A 136 -9.83 0.92 13.02
C SER A 136 -9.07 -0.39 12.77
N VAL A 137 -7.83 -0.33 12.28
CA VAL A 137 -6.98 -1.51 12.10
C VAL A 137 -6.42 -1.93 13.45
N ASP A 138 -6.62 -3.20 13.80
CA ASP A 138 -5.99 -3.79 14.99
C ASP A 138 -4.49 -4.01 14.76
N THR A 139 -3.68 -3.07 15.24
CA THR A 139 -2.22 -3.09 15.19
C THR A 139 -1.56 -3.71 16.42
N ILE A 140 -2.36 -4.04 17.45
CA ILE A 140 -1.87 -4.54 18.73
C ILE A 140 -1.97 -6.07 18.79
N THR A 141 -3.12 -6.63 18.44
CA THR A 141 -3.38 -8.08 18.57
C THR A 141 -3.11 -8.86 17.30
N ILE A 142 -2.95 -8.19 16.15
CA ILE A 142 -2.68 -8.81 14.85
C ILE A 142 -1.32 -8.35 14.33
N PRO A 143 -0.19 -8.99 14.70
CA PRO A 143 1.15 -8.56 14.27
C PRO A 143 1.33 -8.41 12.76
N SER A 144 0.57 -9.19 11.96
CA SER A 144 0.57 -9.09 10.50
C SER A 144 -0.10 -7.82 9.93
N THR A 145 -0.41 -6.81 10.76
CA THR A 145 -0.82 -5.46 10.30
C THR A 145 0.31 -4.44 10.43
N THR A 146 1.36 -4.75 11.17
CA THR A 146 2.53 -3.88 11.38
C THR A 146 3.84 -4.51 10.91
N LEU A 147 3.83 -5.82 10.63
CA LEU A 147 4.95 -6.60 10.13
C LEU A 147 4.47 -7.52 8.99
N ASP A 148 5.12 -7.48 7.83
CA ASP A 148 4.86 -8.44 6.74
C ASP A 148 6.15 -9.17 6.36
N PHE A 149 6.14 -10.50 6.37
CA PHE A 149 7.33 -11.35 6.15
C PHE A 149 8.57 -10.91 6.96
N THR A 150 8.37 -10.54 8.23
CA THR A 150 9.43 -10.02 9.12
C THR A 150 9.97 -8.63 8.76
N GLU A 151 9.44 -8.00 7.71
CA GLU A 151 9.71 -6.62 7.32
C GLU A 151 8.71 -5.67 8.00
N PRO A 152 9.17 -4.61 8.69
CA PRO A 152 8.28 -3.58 9.23
C PRO A 152 7.48 -2.89 8.13
N VAL A 153 6.17 -2.73 8.34
CA VAL A 153 5.27 -2.09 7.36
C VAL A 153 5.58 -0.60 7.18
N GLU A 154 5.92 0.10 8.28
CA GLU A 154 6.31 1.53 8.28
C GLU A 154 5.34 2.47 7.56
N GLY A 155 4.07 2.07 7.49
CA GLY A 155 3.01 2.80 6.80
C GLY A 155 3.09 2.80 5.27
N MET A 156 3.90 1.91 4.69
CA MET A 156 4.10 1.75 3.25
C MET A 156 3.06 0.82 2.59
N GLU A 157 2.21 0.17 3.37
CA GLU A 157 1.08 -0.64 2.90
C GLU A 157 -0.12 -0.59 3.86
N VAL A 158 -1.28 -1.08 3.40
CA VAL A 158 -2.51 -1.10 4.20
C VAL A 158 -3.12 -2.50 4.20
N PRO A 159 -3.55 -2.99 5.36
CA PRO A 159 -4.23 -4.26 5.47
C PRO A 159 -5.57 -4.32 4.72
N TRP A 160 -5.64 -5.18 3.70
CA TRP A 160 -6.88 -5.48 2.95
C TRP A 160 -7.64 -6.69 3.51
N GLY A 161 -6.94 -7.80 3.72
CA GLY A 161 -7.53 -9.05 4.18
C GLY A 161 -6.55 -9.91 4.97
N LYS A 162 -7.06 -10.94 5.64
CA LYS A 162 -6.26 -11.91 6.40
C LYS A 162 -6.63 -13.33 5.92
N SER A 163 -5.63 -14.07 5.49
CA SER A 163 -5.80 -15.48 5.13
C SER A 163 -5.56 -16.38 6.32
N HIS A 164 -6.43 -17.37 6.51
CA HIS A 164 -6.29 -18.43 7.52
C HIS A 164 -6.25 -19.79 6.84
N LEU A 165 -5.39 -20.67 7.36
CA LEU A 165 -5.46 -22.09 7.01
C LEU A 165 -6.65 -22.72 7.73
N VAL A 166 -7.58 -23.28 6.96
CA VAL A 166 -8.74 -23.99 7.47
C VAL A 166 -8.74 -25.41 6.94
N PHE A 167 -9.11 -26.37 7.80
CA PHE A 167 -9.34 -27.75 7.41
C PHE A 167 -10.84 -28.00 7.43
N ILE A 168 -11.39 -28.39 6.28
CA ILE A 168 -12.81 -28.72 6.14
C ILE A 168 -12.94 -30.23 6.01
N HIS A 169 -13.89 -30.81 6.74
CA HIS A 169 -14.23 -32.24 6.62
C HIS A 169 -15.73 -32.42 6.49
N ASN A 170 -16.13 -33.51 5.83
CA ASN A 170 -17.52 -33.95 5.82
C ASN A 170 -17.83 -34.66 7.15
N THR A 171 -18.67 -34.06 7.98
CA THR A 171 -19.05 -34.63 9.29
C THR A 171 -19.74 -35.98 9.17
N ALA A 172 -20.45 -36.26 8.08
CA ALA A 172 -21.07 -37.56 7.84
C ALA A 172 -20.05 -38.68 7.57
N GLN A 173 -18.86 -38.33 7.09
CA GLN A 173 -17.79 -39.28 6.74
C GLN A 173 -16.66 -39.33 7.79
N LEU A 174 -16.46 -38.23 8.52
CA LEU A 174 -15.40 -38.10 9.51
C LEU A 174 -15.95 -37.36 10.73
N GLN A 175 -16.46 -38.12 11.71
CA GLN A 175 -17.02 -37.57 12.95
C GLN A 175 -15.95 -37.02 13.90
N ASN A 176 -14.77 -37.64 13.91
CA ASN A 176 -13.64 -37.25 14.76
C ASN A 176 -12.44 -36.87 13.87
N PRO A 177 -12.37 -35.62 13.36
CA PRO A 177 -11.24 -35.18 12.55
C PRO A 177 -9.96 -35.07 13.38
N PRO A 178 -8.77 -35.24 12.75
CA PRO A 178 -7.49 -34.98 13.41
C PRO A 178 -7.41 -33.57 13.99
N LYS A 179 -6.96 -33.47 15.26
CA LYS A 179 -6.82 -32.18 15.97
C LYS A 179 -5.37 -31.76 16.18
N SER A 180 -4.42 -32.57 15.72
CA SER A 180 -2.99 -32.31 15.81
C SER A 180 -2.26 -32.72 14.52
N ALA A 181 -1.06 -32.18 14.31
CA ALA A 181 -0.23 -32.56 13.17
C ALA A 181 0.10 -34.06 13.16
N SER A 182 0.37 -34.64 14.34
CA SER A 182 0.63 -36.07 14.49
C SER A 182 -0.59 -36.92 14.14
N GLU A 183 -1.78 -36.54 14.59
CA GLU A 183 -3.03 -37.22 14.20
C GLU A 183 -3.31 -37.06 12.70
N LEU A 184 -3.04 -35.89 12.13
CA LEU A 184 -3.24 -35.65 10.70
C LEU A 184 -2.30 -36.53 9.86
N MET A 185 -1.04 -36.67 10.28
CA MET A 185 -0.07 -37.58 9.66
C MET A 185 -0.50 -39.05 9.77
N ALA A 186 -0.97 -39.47 10.95
CA ALA A 186 -1.48 -40.82 11.13
C ALA A 186 -2.70 -41.08 10.23
N TYR A 187 -3.60 -40.11 10.10
CA TYR A 187 -4.76 -40.17 9.22
C TYR A 187 -4.38 -40.25 7.73
N THR A 188 -3.41 -39.44 7.28
CA THR A 188 -2.95 -39.42 5.87
C THR A 188 -2.20 -40.68 5.46
N SER A 189 -1.57 -41.38 6.40
CA SER A 189 -0.89 -42.65 6.09
C SER A 189 -1.86 -43.76 5.66
N ARG A 190 -3.14 -43.65 6.03
CA ARG A 190 -4.19 -44.65 5.77
C ARG A 190 -5.23 -44.17 4.77
N THR A 191 -5.25 -42.87 4.48
CA THR A 191 -6.33 -42.20 3.77
C THR A 191 -5.75 -41.07 2.93
N ARG A 192 -6.24 -40.88 1.71
CA ARG A 192 -5.79 -39.72 0.91
C ARG A 192 -6.52 -38.47 1.40
N LEU A 193 -5.76 -37.40 1.68
CA LEU A 193 -6.33 -36.06 1.68
C LEU A 193 -6.65 -35.69 0.25
N THR A 194 -7.89 -35.30 0.01
CA THR A 194 -8.30 -34.69 -1.25
C THR A 194 -8.37 -33.18 -1.06
N ALA A 195 -7.77 -32.42 -1.97
CA ALA A 195 -8.18 -31.04 -2.14
C ALA A 195 -9.69 -31.06 -2.45
N PRO A 196 -10.52 -30.30 -1.73
CA PRO A 196 -11.94 -30.46 -1.87
C PRO A 196 -12.37 -30.03 -3.28
N ALA A 197 -13.31 -30.79 -3.84
CA ALA A 197 -14.10 -30.38 -5.01
C ALA A 197 -15.11 -29.26 -4.66
N VAL A 198 -14.84 -28.47 -3.61
CA VAL A 198 -15.48 -27.17 -3.42
C VAL A 198 -14.73 -26.23 -4.36
N ALA A 199 -15.18 -26.22 -5.61
CA ALA A 199 -14.67 -25.35 -6.67
C ALA A 199 -14.33 -23.96 -6.10
N GLY A 200 -13.02 -23.66 -6.05
CA GLY A 200 -12.48 -22.34 -5.75
C GLY A 200 -11.80 -22.13 -4.39
N GLN A 201 -12.07 -22.90 -3.33
CA GLN A 201 -11.76 -22.42 -1.97
C GLN A 201 -10.53 -22.99 -1.23
N LEU A 202 -9.98 -24.16 -1.60
CA LEU A 202 -8.99 -24.82 -0.73
C LEU A 202 -7.69 -25.28 -1.39
N GLU A 203 -7.58 -25.26 -2.71
CA GLU A 203 -6.33 -25.68 -3.38
C GLU A 203 -5.18 -24.65 -3.23
N ARG A 204 -5.44 -23.47 -2.66
CA ARG A 204 -4.45 -22.37 -2.55
C ARG A 204 -4.31 -21.74 -1.16
N VAL A 205 -4.89 -22.36 -0.12
CA VAL A 205 -4.91 -21.81 1.25
C VAL A 205 -3.54 -21.91 1.97
N VAL A 206 -2.61 -22.73 1.48
CA VAL A 206 -1.26 -22.85 2.10
C VAL A 206 -0.26 -21.79 1.59
N ARG A 207 -0.56 -21.02 0.53
CA ARG A 207 0.43 -20.11 -0.09
C ARG A 207 0.08 -18.63 -0.17
N GLN A 208 -1.08 -18.18 0.29
CA GLN A 208 -1.51 -16.83 -0.08
C GLN A 208 -1.95 -15.96 1.11
N ARG A 209 -1.10 -15.00 1.51
CA ARG A 209 -1.38 -13.88 2.43
C ARG A 209 -1.16 -12.58 1.65
N TRP A 210 -2.17 -11.71 1.48
CA TRP A 210 -2.00 -10.54 0.60
C TRP A 210 -2.86 -9.33 1.02
N ARG A 211 -2.29 -8.11 0.94
CA ARG A 211 -2.84 -6.80 1.34
C ARG A 211 -2.63 -5.73 0.24
N ALA A 212 -3.43 -4.65 0.22
CA ALA A 212 -3.52 -3.71 -0.91
C ALA A 212 -2.66 -2.44 -0.72
N TRP A 213 -1.99 -1.99 -1.79
CA TRP A 213 -1.07 -0.85 -1.87
C TRP A 213 -1.49 0.13 -2.98
N ARG A 214 -1.21 1.44 -2.88
CA ARG A 214 -1.45 2.49 -3.92
C ARG A 214 -0.13 3.06 -4.48
N ALA A 215 0.05 3.08 -5.79
CA ALA A 215 0.93 3.98 -6.54
C ALA A 215 0.17 5.20 -7.08
N THR A 216 0.95 6.24 -7.37
CA THR A 216 0.56 7.63 -7.68
C THR A 216 0.21 8.47 -6.46
#